data_AF-A0A540R992-F1
#
_entry.id   AF-A0A540R992-F1
#
_cell.length_a   1.000
_cell.length_b   1.000
_cell.length_c   1.000
_cell.angle_alpha   90.00
_cell.angle_beta   90.00
_cell.angle_gamma   90.00
#
_symmetry.space_group_name_H-M   'P 1'
#
loop_
_entity.id
_entity.type
_entity.pdbx_description
1 polymer ?
#
loop_
_entity_poly.entity_id
_entity_poly.type
_entity_poly.pdbx_seq_one_letter_code
_entity_poly.pdbx_strand_id
1 'polypeptide(L)'
;MINTIARYSFNEVDRAARDEFERDSLYKSFAVAFLVIQVMTIVTGAVLAWVLPGAHALWALAVFVPLVAGEIISSTWLKTQMPRPSVTRRWSFMIPLLVVELIMFVGLYVRLMQANSDFADNFVGGGFVGVAIAFLVVPVFRRWQHGRDQRRLDAQLED
;
A
#
# COMPACT_ATOMS: atom_id res chain seq x y z
N MET A 1 -18.13 -2.31 -10.56
CA MET A 1 -17.76 -2.68 -9.18
C MET A 1 -17.05 -1.56 -8.43
N ILE A 2 -15.91 -1.04 -8.92
CA ILE A 2 -15.17 0.06 -8.24
C ILE A 2 -16.03 1.32 -8.03
N ASN A 3 -16.82 1.74 -9.02
CA ASN A 3 -17.76 2.87 -8.88
C ASN A 3 -18.88 2.61 -7.86
N THR A 4 -19.27 1.34 -7.67
CA THR A 4 -20.26 0.95 -6.67
C THR A 4 -19.70 1.09 -5.26
N ILE A 5 -18.45 0.65 -5.06
CA ILE A 5 -17.72 0.79 -3.78
C ILE A 5 -17.53 2.27 -3.47
N ALA A 6 -17.06 3.07 -4.43
CA ALA A 6 -16.87 4.51 -4.22
C ALA A 6 -18.19 5.21 -3.86
N ARG A 7 -19.29 4.90 -4.58
CA ARG A 7 -20.61 5.48 -4.27
C ARG A 7 -21.11 5.05 -2.90
N TYR A 8 -20.91 3.79 -2.50
CA TYR A 8 -21.24 3.33 -1.16
C TYR A 8 -20.45 4.12 -0.10
N SER A 9 -19.13 4.25 -0.25
CA SER A 9 -18.28 5.00 0.67
C SER A 9 -18.66 6.48 0.78
N PHE A 10 -19.00 7.15 -0.32
CA PHE A 10 -19.44 8.55 -0.29
C PHE A 10 -20.82 8.71 0.35
N ASN A 11 -21.76 7.81 0.05
CA ASN A 11 -23.09 7.84 0.65
C ASN A 11 -23.04 7.63 2.17
N GLU A 12 -22.11 6.82 2.69
CA GLU A 12 -21.91 6.68 4.14
C GLU A 12 -21.48 7.99 4.79
N VAL A 13 -20.53 8.72 4.18
CA VAL A 13 -20.10 10.04 4.67
C VAL A 13 -21.26 11.04 4.61
N ASP A 14 -21.97 11.10 3.48
CA ASP A 14 -23.03 12.07 3.26
C ASP A 14 -24.25 11.81 4.18
N ARG A 15 -24.45 10.56 4.63
CA ARG A 15 -25.47 10.22 5.64
C ARG A 15 -25.05 10.58 7.06
N ALA A 16 -23.76 10.57 7.35
CA ALA A 16 -23.22 10.82 8.68
C ALA A 16 -22.97 12.32 8.94
N ALA A 17 -22.67 13.11 7.90
CA ALA A 17 -22.43 14.54 7.98
C ALA A 17 -23.71 15.38 7.88
N ARG A 18 -23.81 16.42 8.70
CA ARG A 18 -24.90 17.42 8.67
C ARG A 18 -24.54 18.66 7.89
N ASP A 19 -23.25 19.00 7.84
CA ASP A 19 -22.74 20.15 7.12
C ASP A 19 -21.42 19.83 6.39
N GLU A 20 -20.88 20.82 5.67
CA GLU A 20 -19.65 20.66 4.91
C GLU A 20 -18.41 20.44 5.81
N PHE A 21 -18.42 21.00 7.02
CA PHE A 21 -17.30 20.87 7.96
C PHE A 21 -17.22 19.46 8.55
N GLU A 22 -18.36 18.88 8.94
CA GLU A 22 -18.48 17.50 9.38
C GLU A 22 -18.08 16.54 8.25
N ARG A 23 -18.53 16.81 7.01
CA ARG A 23 -18.18 16.01 5.83
C ARG A 23 -16.67 15.98 5.57
N ASP A 24 -16.03 17.14 5.57
CA ASP A 24 -14.58 17.25 5.40
C ASP A 24 -13.81 16.58 6.56
N SER A 25 -14.29 16.75 7.80
CA SER A 25 -13.72 16.10 8.98
C SER A 25 -13.79 14.57 8.89
N LEU A 26 -14.90 14.02 8.39
CA LEU A 26 -15.06 12.58 8.18
C LEU A 26 -14.07 12.05 7.12
N TYR A 27 -13.93 12.73 5.98
CA TYR A 27 -12.94 12.34 4.96
C TYR A 27 -11.50 12.37 5.51
N LYS A 28 -11.15 13.40 6.30
CA LYS A 28 -9.86 13.47 6.99
C LYS A 28 -9.66 12.31 7.96
N SER A 29 -10.70 11.94 8.71
CA SER A 29 -10.64 10.80 9.62
C SER A 29 -10.39 9.48 8.87
N PHE A 30 -11.00 9.28 7.70
CA PHE A 30 -10.73 8.12 6.85
C PHE A 30 -9.32 8.13 6.27
N ALA A 31 -8.78 9.29 5.89
CA ALA A 31 -7.39 9.38 5.44
C ALA A 31 -6.40 8.99 6.56
N VAL A 32 -6.67 9.42 7.80
CA VAL A 32 -5.89 9.01 8.98
C VAL A 32 -6.04 7.52 9.24
N ALA A 33 -7.27 7.00 9.25
CA ALA A 33 -7.55 5.59 9.49
C ALA A 33 -6.86 4.69 8.45
N PHE A 34 -6.91 5.05 7.16
CA PHE A 34 -6.22 4.34 6.10
C PHE A 34 -4.72 4.23 6.38
N LEU A 35 -4.08 5.33 6.78
CA LEU A 35 -2.66 5.35 7.12
C LEU A 35 -2.34 4.47 8.34
N VAL A 36 -3.17 4.54 9.39
CA VAL A 36 -2.99 3.74 10.61
C VAL A 36 -3.18 2.26 10.33
N ILE A 37 -4.22 1.89 9.58
CA ILE A 37 -4.49 0.49 9.18
C ILE A 37 -3.32 -0.06 8.38
N GLN A 38 -2.73 0.70 7.45
CA GLN A 38 -1.55 0.26 6.71
C GLN A 38 -0.39 -0.09 7.65
N VAL A 39 -0.07 0.80 8.60
CA VAL A 39 1.03 0.58 9.56
C VAL A 39 0.74 -0.66 10.43
N MET A 40 -0.46 -0.74 11.00
CA MET A 40 -0.85 -1.86 11.87
C MET A 40 -0.88 -3.20 11.12
N THR A 41 -1.23 -3.19 9.83
CA THR A 41 -1.22 -4.38 8.98
C THR A 41 0.20 -4.90 8.76
N ILE A 42 1.16 -4.00 8.51
CA ILE A 42 2.58 -4.37 8.37
C ILE A 42 3.17 -4.84 9.71
N VAL A 43 2.85 -4.17 10.81
CA VAL A 43 3.26 -4.62 12.17
C VAL A 43 2.71 -6.02 12.46
N THR A 44 1.46 -6.29 12.08
CA THR A 44 0.85 -7.62 12.22
C THR A 44 1.61 -8.67 11.40
N GLY A 45 1.99 -8.34 10.16
CA GLY A 45 2.85 -9.18 9.33
C GLY A 45 4.20 -9.47 9.99
N ALA A 46 4.85 -8.45 10.55
CA ALA A 46 6.09 -8.62 11.29
C ALA A 46 5.91 -9.57 12.48
N VAL A 47 4.88 -9.38 13.31
CA VAL A 47 4.59 -10.29 14.42
C VAL A 47 4.39 -11.73 13.94
N LEU A 48 3.59 -11.94 12.89
CA LEU A 48 3.35 -13.27 12.33
C LEU A 48 4.64 -13.94 11.82
N ALA A 49 5.52 -13.17 11.17
CA ALA A 49 6.82 -13.66 10.70
C ALA A 49 7.71 -14.18 11.84
N TRP A 50 7.61 -13.56 13.02
CA TRP A 50 8.37 -13.99 14.21
C TRP A 50 7.67 -15.08 15.00
N VAL A 51 6.34 -15.15 14.99
CA VAL A 51 5.57 -16.10 15.82
C VAL A 51 5.38 -17.46 15.13
N LEU A 52 5.13 -17.46 13.82
CA LEU A 52 4.80 -18.68 13.10
C LEU A 52 6.04 -19.56 12.85
N PRO A 53 5.92 -20.89 13.00
CA PRO A 53 7.05 -21.80 12.84
C PRO A 53 7.32 -22.17 11.38
N GLY A 54 8.60 -22.29 11.03
CA GLY A 54 9.06 -22.81 9.75
C GLY A 54 8.39 -22.18 8.53
N ALA A 55 7.94 -23.02 7.59
CA ALA A 55 7.28 -22.57 6.37
C ALA A 55 5.95 -21.82 6.62
N HIS A 56 5.29 -22.02 7.77
CA HIS A 56 4.08 -21.27 8.09
C HIS A 56 4.34 -19.78 8.27
N ALA A 57 5.59 -19.38 8.56
CA ALA A 57 5.97 -17.97 8.61
C ALA A 57 5.66 -17.22 7.30
N LEU A 58 5.63 -17.90 6.15
CA LEU A 58 5.27 -17.30 4.87
C LEU A 58 3.85 -16.70 4.84
N TRP A 59 2.94 -17.19 5.68
CA TRP A 59 1.61 -16.58 5.82
C TRP A 59 1.64 -15.14 6.32
N ALA A 60 2.74 -14.72 6.94
CA ALA A 60 2.96 -13.32 7.28
C ALA A 60 2.90 -12.40 6.04
N LEU A 61 3.26 -12.88 4.85
CA LEU A 61 3.21 -12.13 3.60
C LEU A 61 1.77 -11.87 3.11
N ALA A 62 0.78 -12.58 3.64
CA ALA A 62 -0.62 -12.38 3.26
C ALA A 62 -1.12 -10.97 3.56
N VAL A 63 -0.48 -10.25 4.50
CA VAL A 63 -0.79 -8.85 4.81
C VAL A 63 -0.59 -7.91 3.63
N PHE A 64 0.27 -8.26 2.67
CA PHE A 64 0.47 -7.46 1.47
C PHE A 64 -0.71 -7.54 0.50
N VAL A 65 -1.50 -8.61 0.53
CA VAL A 65 -2.65 -8.78 -0.36
C VAL A 65 -3.67 -7.64 -0.20
N PRO A 66 -4.23 -7.37 1.00
CA PRO A 66 -5.18 -6.26 1.16
C PRO A 66 -4.53 -4.90 0.94
N LEU A 67 -3.24 -4.72 1.27
CA LEU A 67 -2.51 -3.46 1.05
C LEU A 67 -2.39 -3.13 -0.45
N VAL A 68 -1.92 -4.09 -1.24
CA VAL A 68 -1.75 -3.93 -2.69
C VAL A 68 -3.10 -3.84 -3.39
N ALA A 69 -4.07 -4.66 -3.01
CA ALA A 69 -5.42 -4.60 -3.57
C ALA A 69 -6.08 -3.23 -3.31
N GLY A 70 -5.98 -2.71 -2.08
CA GLY A 70 -6.51 -1.40 -1.71
C GLY A 70 -5.89 -0.27 -2.54
N GLU A 71 -4.57 -0.26 -2.71
CA GLU A 71 -3.85 0.73 -3.52
C GLU A 71 -4.20 0.62 -5.01
N ILE A 72 -4.34 -0.59 -5.56
CA ILE A 72 -4.73 -0.79 -6.96
C ILE A 72 -6.16 -0.29 -7.19
N ILE A 73 -7.10 -0.64 -6.32
CA ILE A 73 -8.50 -0.23 -6.44
C ILE A 73 -8.61 1.28 -6.33
N SER A 74 -8.01 1.89 -5.30
CA SER A 74 -8.06 3.33 -5.08
C SER A 74 -7.40 4.10 -6.22
N SER A 75 -6.21 3.67 -6.69
CA SER A 75 -5.49 4.33 -7.77
C SER A 75 -6.16 4.17 -9.14
N THR A 76 -6.87 3.07 -9.37
CA THR A 76 -7.64 2.84 -10.59
C THR A 76 -8.86 3.74 -10.62
N TRP A 77 -9.57 3.85 -9.50
CA TRP A 77 -10.67 4.80 -9.37
C TRP A 77 -10.18 6.24 -9.54
N LEU A 78 -9.10 6.62 -8.84
CA LEU A 78 -8.54 7.98 -8.86
C LEU A 78 -8.19 8.46 -10.25
N LYS A 79 -7.59 7.59 -11.06
CA LYS A 79 -7.24 7.86 -12.46
C LYS A 79 -8.44 8.23 -13.33
N THR A 80 -9.66 7.82 -12.96
CA THR A 80 -10.87 8.22 -13.68
C THR A 80 -11.31 9.65 -13.39
N GLN A 81 -10.92 10.20 -12.23
CA GLN A 81 -11.37 11.50 -11.74
C GLN A 81 -10.31 12.60 -11.91
N MET A 82 -9.03 12.25 -11.75
CA MET A 82 -7.93 13.20 -11.90
C MET A 82 -6.62 12.48 -12.28
N PRO A 83 -5.61 13.20 -12.79
CA PRO A 83 -4.27 12.63 -12.95
C PRO A 83 -3.75 12.12 -11.60
N ARG A 84 -3.15 10.93 -11.60
CA ARG A 84 -2.58 10.34 -10.38
C ARG A 84 -1.54 11.27 -9.77
N PRO A 85 -1.56 11.54 -8.46
CA PRO A 85 -0.61 12.46 -7.84
C PRO A 85 0.84 12.00 -8.05
N SER A 86 1.70 12.95 -8.45
CA SER A 86 3.12 12.71 -8.70
C SER A 86 3.98 12.77 -7.44
N VAL A 87 3.42 13.25 -6.32
CA VAL A 87 4.13 13.46 -5.07
C VAL A 87 4.35 12.13 -4.35
N THR A 88 5.60 11.85 -4.03
CA THR A 88 5.99 10.69 -3.22
C THR A 88 5.74 10.95 -1.73
N ARG A 89 5.50 9.90 -0.95
CA ARG A 89 5.35 10.00 0.50
C ARG A 89 6.62 10.58 1.13
N ARG A 90 6.48 11.36 2.21
CA ARG A 90 7.64 11.95 2.91
C ARG A 90 8.53 10.85 3.48
N TRP A 91 9.85 11.01 3.33
CA TRP A 91 10.86 10.07 3.85
C TRP A 91 10.73 9.80 5.35
N SER A 92 10.37 10.81 6.14
CA SER A 92 10.15 10.66 7.59
C SER A 92 9.07 9.63 7.94
N PHE A 93 8.07 9.43 7.06
CA PHE A 93 7.05 8.40 7.22
C PHE A 93 7.45 7.06 6.59
N MET A 94 8.28 7.06 5.55
CA MET A 94 8.70 5.83 4.87
C MET A 94 9.74 5.06 5.67
N ILE A 95 10.68 5.76 6.32
CA ILE A 95 11.79 5.13 7.06
C ILE A 95 11.26 4.20 8.17
N PRO A 96 10.34 4.62 9.07
CA PRO A 96 9.82 3.72 10.10
C PRO A 96 9.10 2.50 9.52
N LEU A 97 8.35 2.68 8.43
CA LEU A 97 7.64 1.59 7.74
C LEU A 97 8.63 0.55 7.20
N LEU A 98 9.71 1.02 6.58
CA LEU A 98 10.79 0.19 6.06
C LEU A 98 11.51 -0.59 7.16
N VAL A 99 11.72 0.04 8.32
CA VAL A 99 12.33 -0.65 9.47
C VAL A 99 11.44 -1.80 9.94
N VAL A 100 10.12 -1.61 10.02
CA VAL A 100 9.19 -2.70 10.39
C VAL A 100 9.17 -3.80 9.33
N GLU A 101 9.18 -3.44 8.05
CA GLU A 101 9.24 -4.39 6.94
C GLU A 101 10.56 -5.18 6.96
N LEU A 102 11.68 -4.53 7.24
CA LEU A 102 12.97 -5.19 7.44
C LEU A 102 12.93 -6.20 8.60
N ILE A 103 12.34 -5.80 9.74
CA ILE A 103 12.16 -6.69 10.90
C ILE A 103 11.31 -7.91 10.53
N MET A 104 10.28 -7.74 9.70
CA MET A 104 9.46 -8.84 9.19
C MET A 104 10.28 -9.81 8.32
N PHE A 105 11.07 -9.30 7.37
CA PHE A 105 11.92 -10.14 6.51
C PHE A 105 13.01 -10.89 7.29
N VAL A 106 13.59 -10.25 8.31
CA VAL A 106 14.55 -10.92 9.21
C VAL A 106 13.87 -12.06 9.97
N GLY A 107 12.66 -11.84 10.51
CA GLY A 107 11.89 -12.89 11.18
C GLY A 107 11.60 -14.08 10.26
N LEU A 108 11.15 -13.79 9.03
CA LEU A 108 10.96 -14.80 8.00
C LEU A 108 12.23 -15.62 7.74
N TYR A 109 13.37 -14.96 7.54
CA TYR A 109 14.64 -15.64 7.30
C TYR A 109 15.02 -16.58 8.44
N VAL A 110 14.96 -16.10 9.68
CA VAL A 110 15.29 -16.90 10.87
C VAL A 110 14.39 -18.14 10.95
N ARG A 111 13.09 -18.01 10.69
CA ARG A 111 12.13 -19.13 10.72
C ARG A 111 12.34 -20.12 9.58
N LEU A 112 12.66 -19.64 8.39
CA LEU A 112 12.92 -20.49 7.21
C LEU A 112 14.26 -21.24 7.33
N MET A 113 15.27 -20.62 7.93
CA MET A 113 16.55 -21.27 8.23
C MET A 113 16.40 -22.36 9.29
N GLN A 114 15.62 -22.12 10.35
CA GLN A 114 15.31 -23.16 11.35
C GLN A 114 14.59 -24.37 10.76
N ALA A 115 13.89 -24.19 9.64
CA ALA A 115 13.22 -25.28 8.92
C ALA A 115 14.14 -26.00 7.91
N ASN A 116 15.45 -25.71 7.89
CA ASN A 116 16.42 -26.25 6.92
C ASN A 116 15.95 -26.12 5.46
N SER A 117 15.37 -24.97 5.11
CA SER A 117 14.90 -24.74 3.74
C SER A 117 15.98 -24.05 2.91
N ASP A 118 16.43 -24.69 1.82
CA ASP A 118 17.27 -24.07 0.77
C ASP A 118 16.60 -22.84 0.15
N PHE A 119 15.28 -22.72 0.34
CA PHE A 119 14.49 -21.56 -0.01
C PHE A 119 14.90 -20.28 0.75
N ALA A 120 15.40 -20.40 1.97
CA ALA A 120 15.68 -19.25 2.84
C ALA A 120 16.74 -18.29 2.27
N ASP A 121 17.83 -18.82 1.70
CA ASP A 121 18.90 -18.02 1.10
C ASP A 121 18.43 -17.27 -0.16
N ASN A 122 17.71 -17.97 -1.03
CA ASN A 122 17.15 -17.40 -2.24
C ASN A 122 16.06 -16.36 -1.94
N PHE A 123 15.25 -16.59 -0.90
CA PHE A 123 14.18 -15.71 -0.47
C PHE A 123 14.71 -14.38 0.06
N VAL A 124 15.76 -14.41 0.88
CA VAL A 124 16.42 -13.19 1.37
C VAL A 124 17.04 -12.41 0.23
N GLY A 125 17.84 -13.07 -0.63
CA GLY A 125 18.44 -12.41 -1.79
C GLY A 125 17.39 -11.75 -2.69
N GLY A 126 16.32 -12.47 -3.02
CA GLY A 126 15.23 -11.97 -3.86
C GLY A 126 14.39 -10.87 -3.19
N GLY A 127 14.08 -11.00 -1.91
CA GLY A 127 13.28 -10.03 -1.16
C GLY A 127 13.95 -8.67 -1.04
N PHE A 128 15.22 -8.64 -0.64
CA PHE A 128 15.99 -7.40 -0.53
C PHE A 128 16.19 -6.70 -1.88
N VAL A 129 16.52 -7.47 -2.91
CA VAL A 129 16.68 -6.94 -4.28
C VAL A 129 15.34 -6.39 -4.80
N GLY A 130 14.23 -7.11 -4.56
CA GLY A 130 12.89 -6.67 -4.96
C GLY A 130 12.49 -5.35 -4.31
N VAL A 131 12.71 -5.20 -3.00
CA VAL A 131 12.46 -3.95 -2.28
C VAL A 131 13.33 -2.83 -2.86
N ALA A 132 14.64 -3.05 -3.02
CA ALA A 132 15.56 -2.04 -3.56
C ALA A 132 15.16 -1.58 -4.98
N ILE A 133 14.79 -2.50 -5.86
CA ILE A 133 14.30 -2.18 -7.22
C ILE A 133 13.01 -1.38 -7.15
N ALA A 134 12.06 -1.77 -6.29
CA ALA A 134 10.81 -1.03 -6.13
C ALA A 134 11.07 0.43 -5.70
N PHE A 135 12.04 0.67 -4.81
CA PHE A 135 12.42 2.02 -4.39
C PHE A 135 12.93 2.91 -5.53
N LEU A 136 13.66 2.34 -6.48
CA LEU A 136 14.18 3.07 -7.64
C LEU A 136 13.12 3.27 -8.72
N VAL A 137 12.33 2.24 -9.01
CA VAL A 137 11.40 2.20 -10.15
C VAL A 137 10.10 2.94 -9.85
N VAL A 138 9.53 2.78 -8.65
CA VAL A 138 8.24 3.37 -8.28
C VAL A 138 8.18 4.90 -8.47
N PRO A 139 9.14 5.72 -8.02
CA PRO A 139 9.05 7.17 -8.20
C PRO A 139 9.12 7.58 -9.67
N VAL A 140 9.97 6.93 -10.47
CA VAL A 140 10.09 7.19 -11.91
C VAL A 140 8.79 6.80 -12.63
N PHE A 141 8.27 5.62 -12.31
CA PHE A 141 7.04 5.11 -12.89
C PHE A 141 5.83 5.98 -12.54
N ARG A 142 5.72 6.46 -11.30
CA ARG A 142 4.64 7.38 -10.88
C ARG A 142 4.67 8.71 -11.64
N ARG A 143 5.85 9.30 -11.85
CA ARG A 143 6.00 10.52 -12.66
C ARG A 143 5.59 10.30 -14.11
N TRP A 144 6.02 9.19 -14.71
CA TRP A 144 5.64 8.83 -16.07
C TRP A 144 4.13 8.61 -16.20
N GLN A 145 3.51 7.90 -15.26
CA GLN A 145 2.06 7.69 -15.23
C GLN A 145 1.30 9.02 -15.11
N HIS A 146 1.75 9.93 -14.25
CA HIS A 146 1.13 11.25 -14.10
C HIS A 146 1.09 12.01 -15.42
N GLY A 147 2.22 12.11 -16.13
CA GLY A 147 2.27 12.81 -17.42
C GLY A 147 1.41 12.16 -18.50
N ARG A 148 1.30 10.82 -18.50
CA ARG A 148 0.41 10.10 -19.41
C ARG A 148 -1.08 10.35 -19.09
N ASP A 149 -1.42 10.40 -17.81
CA ASP A 149 -2.79 10.62 -17.36
C ASP A 149 -3.24 12.07 -17.61
N GLN A 150 -2.35 13.06 -17.46
CA GLN A 150 -2.60 14.45 -17.85
C GLN A 150 -2.93 14.56 -19.33
N ARG A 151 -2.04 14.08 -20.22
CA ARG A 151 -2.26 14.13 -21.68
C ARG A 151 -3.57 13.48 -22.11
N ARG A 152 -4.00 12.41 -21.45
CA ARG A 152 -5.28 11.75 -21.74
C ARG A 152 -6.47 12.62 -21.37
N LEU A 153 -6.42 13.31 -20.23
CA LEU A 153 -7.51 14.19 -19.79
C LEU A 153 -7.55 15.48 -20.60
N ASP A 154 -6.40 16.06 -20.93
CA ASP A 154 -6.31 17.25 -21.78
C ASP A 154 -6.92 16.97 -23.16
N ALA A 155 -6.60 15.83 -23.77
CA ALA A 155 -7.19 15.41 -25.04
C ALA A 155 -8.71 15.17 -24.99
N GLN A 156 -9.29 14.91 -23.81
CA GLN A 156 -10.75 14.78 -23.65
C GLN A 156 -11.47 16.11 -23.46
N LEU A 157 -10.72 17.19 -23.19
CA LEU A 157 -11.25 18.55 -23.04
C LEU A 157 -11.16 19.36 -24.33
N GLU A 158 -10.30 18.96 -25.26
CA GLU A 158 -10.10 19.60 -26.57
C GLU A 158 -11.08 19.09 -27.66
N ASP A 159 -11.70 17.92 -27.45
CA ASP A 159 -12.76 17.32 -28.27
C ASP A 159 -14.18 17.66 -27.73
#